data_AF-A0A2N7B558-F1
#
_entry.id   AF-A0A2N7B558-F1
#
_cell.length_a   1.000
_cell.length_b   1.000
_cell.length_c   1.000
_cell.angle_alpha   90.00
_cell.angle_beta   90.00
_cell.angle_gamma   90.00
#
_symmetry.space_group_name_H-M   'P 1'
#
loop_
_entity.id
_entity.type
_entity.pdbx_description
1 polymer ?
#
loop_
_entity_poly.entity_id
_entity_poly.type
_entity_poly.pdbx_seq_one_letter_code
_entity_poly.pdbx_strand_id
1 'polypeptide(L)'
;MCSDDYVRIISGTLSIPSAVSDGIHTNEAFIADGGTVTMTTKGDGIQCEEGYVVINDGTFTINVADKGIAASYDTDTSIDPYLTINGGTINITSTAGEGIESKSVLTINSGNISVKTFDDGLNAGTFIYINGGTVYANSSSNDGIDSNGKLTVTGGKVVSIGAAAPEEGFDCDRNTFKITGGILVGMGGATSTPTASVSTQPSVIMSGGSANQLLHIESNEGAEVLTLQLPKTFTTLLFSSPKLKTGQSYRVYSGGSVNASTTFNGLYTSGTYTAGTQSGSFTASTMVTNAGGNTGR
;
A
#
# COMPACT_ATOMS: atom_id res chain seq x y z
N MET A 1 -15.47 -18.99 12.13
CA MET A 1 -15.28 -20.34 11.54
C MET A 1 -13.89 -20.78 11.91
N CYS A 2 -13.68 -22.05 12.29
CA CYS A 2 -12.35 -22.55 12.60
C CYS A 2 -12.09 -23.90 11.91
N SER A 3 -10.82 -24.19 11.63
CA SER A 3 -10.34 -25.47 11.11
C SER A 3 -8.89 -25.66 11.52
N ASP A 4 -8.52 -26.83 12.04
CA ASP A 4 -7.11 -27.14 12.29
C ASP A 4 -6.35 -27.29 10.95
N ASP A 5 -7.05 -27.70 9.89
CA ASP A 5 -6.47 -27.79 8.56
C ASP A 5 -6.69 -26.44 7.82
N TYR A 6 -7.61 -26.43 6.86
CA TYR A 6 -7.87 -25.28 6.01
C TYR A 6 -9.34 -24.88 5.93
N VAL A 7 -9.58 -23.65 5.50
CA VAL A 7 -10.86 -23.16 5.00
C VAL A 7 -10.68 -22.70 3.56
N ARG A 8 -11.55 -23.18 2.66
CA ARG A 8 -11.57 -22.75 1.26
C ARG A 8 -12.91 -22.15 0.86
N ILE A 9 -12.90 -20.88 0.47
CA ILE A 9 -14.08 -20.19 -0.08
C ILE A 9 -13.99 -20.23 -1.60
N ILE A 10 -14.85 -21.04 -2.22
CA ILE A 10 -14.89 -21.16 -3.69
C ILE A 10 -15.80 -20.10 -4.31
N SER A 11 -17.01 -19.94 -3.75
CA SER A 11 -18.00 -18.96 -4.18
C SER A 11 -19.07 -18.77 -3.08
N GLY A 12 -20.10 -17.97 -3.36
CA GLY A 12 -21.21 -17.71 -2.44
C GLY A 12 -20.97 -16.51 -1.53
N THR A 13 -21.87 -16.32 -0.55
CA THR A 13 -21.81 -15.21 0.39
C THR A 13 -21.64 -15.72 1.81
N LEU A 14 -20.61 -15.24 2.52
CA LEU A 14 -20.38 -15.47 3.94
C LEU A 14 -20.53 -14.14 4.69
N SER A 15 -21.40 -14.11 5.69
CA SER A 15 -21.62 -12.94 6.55
C SER A 15 -21.37 -13.32 8.01
N ILE A 16 -20.39 -12.67 8.64
CA ILE A 16 -20.04 -12.81 10.06
C ILE A 16 -20.27 -11.45 10.73
N PRO A 17 -21.49 -11.12 11.17
CA PRO A 17 -21.83 -9.77 11.65
C PRO A 17 -21.14 -9.41 12.96
N SER A 18 -20.70 -10.41 13.73
CA SER A 18 -19.86 -10.24 14.92
C SER A 18 -19.10 -11.54 15.23
N ALA A 19 -17.85 -11.40 15.66
CA ALA A 19 -17.08 -12.44 16.33
C ALA A 19 -16.36 -11.84 17.54
N VAL A 20 -16.30 -12.59 18.65
CA VAL A 20 -15.64 -12.15 19.90
C VAL A 20 -14.11 -12.31 19.86
N SER A 21 -13.61 -13.09 18.91
CA SER A 21 -12.22 -13.27 18.54
C SER A 21 -12.18 -13.19 17.01
N ASP A 22 -11.64 -14.19 16.33
CA ASP A 22 -11.39 -14.13 14.90
C ASP A 22 -12.64 -14.48 14.08
N GLY A 23 -12.74 -13.93 12.88
CA GLY A 23 -13.80 -14.27 11.94
C GLY A 23 -13.61 -15.68 11.38
N ILE A 24 -12.43 -15.92 10.81
CA ILE A 24 -11.97 -17.21 10.28
C ILE A 24 -10.58 -17.49 10.86
N HIS A 25 -10.43 -18.64 11.51
CA HIS A 25 -9.17 -19.08 12.10
C HIS A 25 -8.79 -20.44 11.49
N THR A 26 -7.57 -20.57 10.96
CA THR A 26 -7.05 -21.82 10.42
C THR A 26 -5.61 -22.05 10.88
N ASN A 27 -5.14 -23.29 10.99
CA ASN A 27 -3.70 -23.50 11.22
C ASN A 27 -2.97 -23.60 9.88
N GLU A 28 -3.37 -24.51 8.99
CA GLU A 28 -2.62 -24.78 7.76
C GLU A 28 -2.89 -23.81 6.60
N ALA A 29 -4.16 -23.46 6.32
CA ALA A 29 -4.44 -22.55 5.21
C ALA A 29 -5.80 -21.85 5.22
N PHE A 30 -5.80 -20.60 4.74
CA PHE A 30 -6.99 -19.97 4.18
C PHE A 30 -6.84 -19.78 2.67
N ILE A 31 -7.82 -20.25 1.90
CA ILE A 31 -7.84 -20.13 0.44
C ILE A 31 -9.16 -19.51 -0.01
N ALA A 32 -9.10 -18.50 -0.86
CA ALA A 32 -10.28 -17.94 -1.51
C ALA A 32 -10.14 -17.94 -3.02
N ASP A 33 -11.00 -18.67 -3.73
CA ASP A 33 -11.11 -18.62 -5.19
C ASP A 33 -12.16 -17.63 -5.68
N GLY A 34 -12.93 -17.04 -4.77
CA GLY A 34 -14.01 -16.13 -5.07
C GLY A 34 -14.92 -15.91 -3.86
N GLY A 35 -16.18 -15.61 -4.14
CA GLY A 35 -17.20 -15.37 -3.12
C GLY A 35 -17.17 -13.95 -2.54
N THR A 36 -18.16 -13.67 -1.70
CA THR A 36 -18.32 -12.40 -1.00
C THR A 36 -18.27 -12.66 0.50
N VAL A 37 -17.29 -12.08 1.19
CA VAL A 37 -17.10 -12.20 2.64
C VAL A 37 -17.28 -10.84 3.28
N THR A 38 -18.24 -10.72 4.19
CA THR A 38 -18.41 -9.53 5.03
C THR A 38 -18.28 -9.94 6.48
N MET A 39 -17.43 -9.25 7.24
CA MET A 39 -17.25 -9.57 8.65
C MET A 39 -16.97 -8.36 9.54
N THR A 40 -17.37 -8.51 10.80
CA THR A 40 -16.98 -7.64 11.91
C THR A 40 -16.45 -8.49 13.05
N THR A 41 -15.23 -8.23 13.52
CA THR A 41 -14.58 -9.08 14.54
C THR A 41 -13.91 -8.24 15.64
N LYS A 42 -13.66 -8.87 16.79
CA LYS A 42 -12.91 -8.27 17.92
C LYS A 42 -11.46 -8.75 17.97
N GLY A 43 -11.15 -9.89 17.38
CA GLY A 43 -9.77 -10.30 17.06
C GLY A 43 -9.49 -9.99 15.60
N ASP A 44 -8.92 -10.98 14.92
CA ASP A 44 -8.54 -10.86 13.52
C ASP A 44 -9.74 -11.11 12.59
N GLY A 45 -9.63 -10.68 11.35
CA GLY A 45 -10.60 -11.04 10.32
C GLY A 45 -10.40 -12.48 9.89
N ILE A 46 -9.24 -12.72 9.29
CA ILE A 46 -8.76 -14.03 8.84
C ILE A 46 -7.38 -14.25 9.46
N GLN A 47 -7.26 -15.27 10.32
CA GLN A 47 -6.02 -15.69 10.94
C GLN A 47 -5.62 -17.07 10.41
N CYS A 48 -4.41 -17.18 9.87
CA CYS A 48 -3.76 -18.44 9.58
C CYS A 48 -2.51 -18.59 10.45
N GLU A 49 -2.56 -19.45 11.47
CA GLU A 49 -1.57 -19.48 12.55
C GLU A 49 -0.27 -20.19 12.19
N GLU A 50 -0.30 -21.17 11.30
CA GLU A 50 0.81 -22.11 11.05
C GLU A 50 0.99 -22.41 9.55
N GLY A 51 0.65 -21.46 8.69
CA GLY A 51 0.56 -21.77 7.26
C GLY A 51 0.39 -20.56 6.38
N TYR A 52 -0.50 -20.67 5.39
CA TYR A 52 -0.57 -19.67 4.33
C TYR A 52 -1.97 -19.17 4.02
N VAL A 53 -2.00 -17.95 3.51
CA VAL A 53 -3.21 -17.30 3.00
C VAL A 53 -3.06 -17.06 1.51
N VAL A 54 -4.00 -17.59 0.71
CA VAL A 54 -4.05 -17.34 -0.75
C VAL A 54 -5.42 -16.81 -1.14
N ILE A 55 -5.46 -15.61 -1.70
CA ILE A 55 -6.67 -14.99 -2.26
C ILE A 55 -6.52 -14.90 -3.76
N ASN A 56 -7.16 -15.82 -4.49
CA ASN A 56 -7.18 -15.82 -5.94
C ASN A 56 -8.16 -14.79 -6.50
N ASP A 57 -9.35 -14.69 -5.89
CA ASP A 57 -10.37 -13.70 -6.23
C ASP A 57 -11.39 -13.56 -5.08
N GLY A 58 -12.39 -12.69 -5.24
CA GLY A 58 -13.51 -12.51 -4.31
C GLY A 58 -13.70 -11.06 -3.88
N THR A 59 -14.74 -10.80 -3.09
CA THR A 59 -15.01 -9.49 -2.48
C THR A 59 -15.00 -9.62 -0.96
N PHE A 60 -14.07 -8.93 -0.31
CA PHE A 60 -13.87 -8.95 1.12
C PHE A 60 -14.16 -7.56 1.70
N THR A 61 -15.01 -7.51 2.72
CA THR A 61 -15.24 -6.31 3.54
C THR A 61 -15.08 -6.71 5.00
N ILE A 62 -13.94 -6.36 5.58
CA ILE A 62 -13.48 -6.85 6.88
C ILE A 62 -13.30 -5.66 7.83
N ASN A 63 -14.09 -5.62 8.90
CA ASN A 63 -13.97 -4.62 9.97
C ASN A 63 -13.49 -5.32 11.24
N VAL A 64 -12.31 -4.97 11.73
CA VAL A 64 -11.65 -5.72 12.81
C VAL A 64 -11.14 -4.78 13.88
N ALA A 65 -10.88 -5.32 15.07
CA ALA A 65 -10.10 -4.58 16.05
C ALA A 65 -8.60 -4.79 15.86
N ASP A 66 -8.16 -6.03 15.63
CA ASP A 66 -6.74 -6.40 15.48
C ASP A 66 -6.34 -6.48 13.98
N LYS A 67 -5.91 -7.62 13.44
CA LYS A 67 -5.43 -7.71 12.06
C LYS A 67 -6.55 -8.06 11.09
N GLY A 68 -6.53 -7.44 9.91
CA GLY A 68 -7.52 -7.78 8.87
C GLY A 68 -7.33 -9.19 8.34
N ILE A 69 -6.15 -9.48 7.83
CA ILE A 69 -5.75 -10.79 7.30
C ILE A 69 -4.31 -11.05 7.72
N ALA A 70 -4.05 -12.18 8.39
CA ALA A 70 -2.74 -12.52 8.89
C ALA A 70 -2.35 -13.96 8.56
N ALA A 71 -1.11 -14.13 8.12
CA ALA A 71 -0.41 -15.41 8.03
C ALA A 71 0.78 -15.38 8.98
N SER A 72 0.74 -16.19 10.03
CA SER A 72 1.71 -16.22 11.12
C SER A 72 2.36 -17.58 11.25
N TYR A 73 3.33 -17.66 12.16
CA TYR A 73 3.72 -18.87 12.88
C TYR A 73 3.50 -18.57 14.37
N ASP A 74 3.09 -19.56 15.17
CA ASP A 74 3.12 -19.43 16.64
C ASP A 74 4.55 -19.66 17.15
N THR A 75 4.80 -20.75 17.87
CA THR A 75 6.12 -21.07 18.42
C THR A 75 6.96 -21.94 17.49
N ASP A 76 6.37 -22.48 16.42
CA ASP A 76 7.06 -23.31 15.43
C ASP A 76 7.70 -22.48 14.30
N THR A 77 8.95 -22.09 14.53
CA THR A 77 9.76 -21.38 13.53
C THR A 77 10.22 -22.23 12.34
N SER A 78 9.84 -23.51 12.25
CA SER A 78 10.07 -24.32 11.04
C SER A 78 9.08 -24.00 9.92
N ILE A 79 8.00 -23.30 10.26
CA ILE A 79 6.97 -22.82 9.33
C ILE A 79 7.40 -21.49 8.72
N ASP A 80 7.27 -21.38 7.40
CA ASP A 80 7.50 -20.14 6.64
C ASP A 80 6.15 -19.64 6.09
N PRO A 81 5.42 -18.80 6.84
CA PRO A 81 4.08 -18.39 6.46
C PRO A 81 4.12 -17.34 5.37
N TYR A 82 3.21 -17.45 4.40
CA TYR A 82 3.13 -16.48 3.33
C TYR A 82 1.69 -16.07 3.05
N LEU A 83 1.55 -14.85 2.56
CA LEU A 83 0.29 -14.32 2.09
C LEU A 83 0.42 -13.94 0.62
N THR A 84 -0.44 -14.50 -0.24
CA THR A 84 -0.48 -14.18 -1.67
C THR A 84 -1.87 -13.72 -2.10
N ILE A 85 -1.93 -12.56 -2.74
CA ILE A 85 -3.16 -12.00 -3.33
C ILE A 85 -2.99 -11.95 -4.85
N ASN A 86 -3.73 -12.78 -5.56
CA ASN A 86 -3.74 -12.81 -7.03
C ASN A 86 -4.83 -11.94 -7.65
N GLY A 87 -5.83 -11.52 -6.88
CA GLY A 87 -6.98 -10.77 -7.38
C GLY A 87 -7.99 -10.40 -6.28
N GLY A 88 -9.21 -10.06 -6.69
CA GLY A 88 -10.29 -9.69 -5.79
C GLY A 88 -10.38 -8.20 -5.43
N THR A 89 -11.44 -7.86 -4.72
CA THR A 89 -11.67 -6.55 -4.09
C THR A 89 -11.64 -6.73 -2.58
N ILE A 90 -10.65 -6.14 -1.91
CA ILE A 90 -10.38 -6.34 -0.49
C ILE A 90 -10.44 -4.97 0.20
N ASN A 91 -11.42 -4.79 1.09
CA ASN A 91 -11.59 -3.59 1.89
C ASN A 91 -11.45 -3.96 3.37
N ILE A 92 -10.44 -3.41 4.03
CA ILE A 92 -10.16 -3.69 5.44
C ILE A 92 -10.18 -2.38 6.22
N THR A 93 -10.89 -2.37 7.34
CA THR A 93 -10.76 -1.35 8.37
C THR A 93 -10.34 -2.03 9.66
N SER A 94 -9.13 -1.73 10.14
CA SER A 94 -8.68 -2.12 11.48
C SER A 94 -8.66 -0.91 12.41
N THR A 95 -9.16 -1.08 13.63
CA THR A 95 -9.20 0.00 14.63
C THR A 95 -8.04 0.00 15.61
N ALA A 96 -7.23 -1.06 15.68
CA ALA A 96 -6.09 -1.15 16.62
C ALA A 96 -4.87 -1.91 16.06
N GLY A 97 -5.06 -2.81 15.09
CA GLY A 97 -3.96 -3.55 14.46
C GLY A 97 -3.71 -3.18 13.01
N GLU A 98 -3.07 -4.11 12.32
CA GLU A 98 -2.61 -3.99 10.94
C GLU A 98 -3.70 -4.38 9.93
N GLY A 99 -3.48 -4.06 8.66
CA GLY A 99 -4.41 -4.40 7.59
C GLY A 99 -4.19 -5.82 7.11
N ILE A 100 -3.01 -6.07 6.53
CA ILE A 100 -2.60 -7.36 5.99
C ILE A 100 -1.19 -7.64 6.48
N GLU A 101 -1.01 -8.72 7.23
CA GLU A 101 0.28 -9.13 7.79
C GLU A 101 0.69 -10.50 7.24
N SER A 102 1.97 -10.63 6.90
CA SER A 102 2.63 -11.94 6.85
C SER A 102 3.89 -11.92 7.68
N LYS A 103 4.05 -12.86 8.61
CA LYS A 103 5.30 -12.97 9.38
C LYS A 103 6.53 -13.32 8.51
N SER A 104 6.34 -13.70 7.25
CA SER A 104 7.43 -13.80 6.27
C SER A 104 7.15 -12.99 5.01
N VAL A 105 6.56 -13.60 3.97
CA VAL A 105 6.44 -12.98 2.64
C VAL A 105 5.00 -12.60 2.32
N LEU A 106 4.80 -11.33 1.97
CA LEU A 106 3.57 -10.82 1.37
C LEU A 106 3.77 -10.59 -0.14
N THR A 107 2.95 -11.23 -0.96
CA THR A 107 2.95 -11.06 -2.42
C THR A 107 1.59 -10.57 -2.92
N ILE A 108 1.57 -9.44 -3.62
CA ILE A 108 0.39 -8.89 -4.30
C ILE A 108 0.64 -8.92 -5.80
N ASN A 109 -0.02 -9.85 -6.49
CA ASN A 109 0.05 -9.96 -7.94
C ASN A 109 -0.97 -9.06 -8.66
N SER A 110 -2.16 -8.88 -8.08
CA SER A 110 -3.20 -8.00 -8.59
C SER A 110 -4.27 -7.72 -7.52
N GLY A 111 -5.40 -7.14 -7.91
CA GLY A 111 -6.56 -6.87 -7.05
C GLY A 111 -6.80 -5.39 -6.80
N ASN A 112 -7.93 -5.08 -6.18
CA ASN A 112 -8.27 -3.77 -5.62
C ASN A 112 -8.24 -3.86 -4.10
N ILE A 113 -7.17 -3.39 -3.49
CA ILE A 113 -6.89 -3.50 -2.07
C ILE A 113 -6.95 -2.11 -1.45
N SER A 114 -7.80 -1.95 -0.43
CA SER A 114 -7.91 -0.74 0.36
C SER A 114 -7.90 -1.09 1.84
N VAL A 115 -6.83 -0.74 2.53
CA VAL A 115 -6.66 -0.96 3.96
C VAL A 115 -6.56 0.38 4.69
N LYS A 116 -7.35 0.53 5.75
CA LYS A 116 -7.33 1.70 6.66
C LYS A 116 -7.15 1.18 8.07
N THR A 117 -6.06 1.54 8.70
CA THR A 117 -5.55 0.83 9.87
C THR A 117 -5.13 1.80 10.96
N PHE A 118 -5.11 1.30 12.20
CA PHE A 118 -4.43 2.00 13.28
C PHE A 118 -2.93 1.83 13.11
N ASP A 119 -2.49 0.57 13.12
CA ASP A 119 -1.11 0.15 12.87
C ASP A 119 -0.80 0.08 11.36
N ASP A 120 0.20 -0.68 10.94
CA ASP A 120 0.64 -0.75 9.54
C ASP A 120 -0.48 -1.13 8.59
N GLY A 121 -0.46 -0.51 7.40
CA GLY A 121 -1.41 -0.87 6.35
C GLY A 121 -1.13 -2.29 5.84
N LEU A 122 0.09 -2.50 5.31
CA LEU A 122 0.62 -3.81 4.94
C LEU A 122 1.94 -4.03 5.69
N ASN A 123 2.09 -5.18 6.34
CA ASN A 123 3.31 -5.56 7.04
C ASN A 123 3.84 -6.90 6.51
N ALA A 124 5.15 -7.02 6.35
CA ALA A 124 5.78 -8.33 6.21
C ALA A 124 7.13 -8.45 6.90
N GLY A 125 7.36 -9.61 7.53
CA GLY A 125 8.59 -9.88 8.27
C GLY A 125 9.86 -10.02 7.42
N THR A 126 9.75 -10.40 6.14
CA THR A 126 10.94 -10.66 5.30
C THR A 126 10.91 -10.01 3.92
N PHE A 127 9.73 -9.95 3.27
CA PHE A 127 9.63 -9.37 1.94
C PHE A 127 8.18 -8.97 1.60
N ILE A 128 7.99 -7.75 1.12
CA ILE A 128 6.81 -7.34 0.34
C ILE A 128 7.11 -7.27 -1.17
N TYR A 129 6.35 -8.04 -1.97
CA TYR A 129 6.31 -7.95 -3.43
C TYR A 129 4.99 -7.37 -3.91
N ILE A 130 5.02 -6.30 -4.70
CA ILE A 130 3.85 -5.74 -5.38
C ILE A 130 4.08 -5.75 -6.89
N ASN A 131 3.44 -6.70 -7.57
CA ASN A 131 3.56 -6.87 -9.02
C ASN A 131 2.48 -6.12 -9.81
N GLY A 132 1.35 -5.79 -9.17
CA GLY A 132 0.21 -5.19 -9.87
C GLY A 132 -0.93 -4.79 -8.95
N GLY A 133 -2.08 -4.50 -9.56
CA GLY A 133 -3.30 -4.09 -8.85
C GLY A 133 -3.37 -2.61 -8.49
N THR A 134 -4.40 -2.25 -7.73
CA THR A 134 -4.56 -0.95 -7.09
C THR A 134 -4.51 -1.14 -5.58
N VAL A 135 -3.47 -0.64 -4.93
CA VAL A 135 -3.20 -0.82 -3.50
C VAL A 135 -3.26 0.54 -2.82
N TYR A 136 -4.15 0.66 -1.85
CA TYR A 136 -4.26 1.83 -0.97
C TYR A 136 -4.06 1.37 0.46
N ALA A 137 -2.97 1.83 1.08
CA ALA A 137 -2.63 1.51 2.45
C ALA A 137 -2.51 2.81 3.24
N ASN A 138 -3.36 2.99 4.26
CA ASN A 138 -3.40 4.22 5.04
C ASN A 138 -3.46 3.90 6.53
N SER A 139 -2.31 4.07 7.16
CA SER A 139 -2.16 3.97 8.60
C SER A 139 -2.36 5.34 9.26
N SER A 140 -2.95 5.30 10.45
CA SER A 140 -3.17 6.48 11.28
C SER A 140 -2.13 6.66 12.38
N SER A 141 -1.40 5.61 12.79
CA SER A 141 -0.35 5.71 13.80
C SER A 141 0.99 5.05 13.43
N ASN A 142 1.07 4.30 12.34
CA ASN A 142 2.30 3.62 11.89
C ASN A 142 2.51 3.78 10.37
N ASP A 143 3.20 2.85 9.71
CA ASP A 143 3.58 2.92 8.31
C ASP A 143 2.44 2.57 7.36
N GLY A 144 2.50 3.14 6.15
CA GLY A 144 1.58 2.70 5.11
C GLY A 144 1.87 1.26 4.69
N ILE A 145 3.13 1.00 4.34
CA ILE A 145 3.64 -0.31 3.94
C ILE A 145 5.00 -0.45 4.63
N ASP A 146 5.11 -1.44 5.51
CA ASP A 146 6.33 -1.79 6.24
C ASP A 146 6.81 -3.18 5.83
N SER A 147 8.08 -3.27 5.45
CA SER A 147 8.77 -4.54 5.38
C SER A 147 10.00 -4.53 6.29
N ASN A 148 10.04 -5.45 7.25
CA ASN A 148 11.24 -5.74 8.05
C ASN A 148 12.38 -6.37 7.21
N GLY A 149 12.20 -6.48 5.89
CA GLY A 149 13.16 -6.95 4.92
C GLY A 149 13.01 -6.19 3.59
N LYS A 150 13.01 -6.90 2.46
CA LYS A 150 13.04 -6.23 1.16
C LYS A 150 11.67 -5.75 0.71
N LEU A 151 11.65 -4.68 -0.07
CA LEU A 151 10.46 -4.19 -0.76
C LEU A 151 10.71 -4.15 -2.26
N THR A 152 9.84 -4.77 -3.06
CA THR A 152 9.92 -4.74 -4.52
C THR A 152 8.58 -4.39 -5.13
N VAL A 153 8.57 -3.35 -5.96
CA VAL A 153 7.41 -2.95 -6.75
C VAL A 153 7.75 -3.03 -8.24
N THR A 154 7.01 -3.88 -8.96
CA THR A 154 7.19 -4.09 -10.41
C THR A 154 6.03 -3.54 -11.23
N GLY A 155 4.90 -3.21 -10.60
CA GLY A 155 3.73 -2.68 -11.29
C GLY A 155 2.63 -2.19 -10.34
N GLY A 156 1.48 -1.84 -10.91
CA GLY A 156 0.30 -1.40 -10.17
C GLY A 156 0.23 0.11 -9.91
N LYS A 157 -0.81 0.51 -9.17
CA LYS A 157 -1.00 1.86 -8.60
C LYS A 157 -1.01 1.71 -7.09
N VAL A 158 0.04 2.17 -6.42
CA VAL A 158 0.24 2.02 -4.99
C VAL A 158 0.23 3.39 -4.34
N VAL A 159 -0.72 3.61 -3.44
CA VAL A 159 -0.79 4.81 -2.59
C VAL A 159 -0.62 4.32 -1.16
N SER A 160 0.49 4.70 -0.55
CA SER A 160 0.88 4.26 0.77
C SER A 160 1.07 5.46 1.69
N ILE A 161 0.42 5.44 2.85
CA ILE A 161 0.29 6.61 3.70
C ILE A 161 0.54 6.23 5.15
N GLY A 162 1.74 6.50 5.64
CA GLY A 162 2.10 6.37 7.06
C GLY A 162 1.85 7.64 7.85
N ALA A 163 1.97 7.58 9.17
CA ALA A 163 1.78 8.70 10.07
C ALA A 163 2.86 9.81 9.91
N ALA A 164 2.85 10.81 10.80
CA ALA A 164 3.55 12.07 10.58
C ALA A 164 5.06 12.04 10.90
N ALA A 165 5.50 11.26 11.89
CA ALA A 165 6.89 10.97 12.23
C ALA A 165 6.94 9.95 13.39
N PRO A 166 7.88 9.01 13.40
CA PRO A 166 8.89 8.74 12.37
C PRO A 166 8.34 8.05 11.11
N GLU A 167 7.06 7.68 11.13
CA GLU A 167 6.46 6.75 10.17
C GLU A 167 6.44 7.22 8.73
N GLU A 168 6.29 6.28 7.82
CA GLU A 168 6.65 6.36 6.42
C GLU A 168 5.53 5.91 5.49
N GLY A 169 5.54 6.46 4.28
CA GLY A 169 4.73 5.88 3.21
C GLY A 169 5.20 4.46 2.89
N PHE A 170 6.50 4.27 2.73
CA PHE A 170 7.12 2.98 2.46
C PHE A 170 8.35 2.86 3.36
N ASP A 171 8.29 1.96 4.33
CA ASP A 171 9.43 1.56 5.17
C ASP A 171 9.93 0.18 4.69
N CYS A 172 11.25 0.01 4.64
CA CYS A 172 11.85 -1.29 4.45
C CYS A 172 13.11 -1.53 5.30
N ASP A 173 13.24 -0.83 6.44
CA ASP A 173 14.31 -1.04 7.42
C ASP A 173 15.74 -0.99 6.82
N ARG A 174 15.94 -0.09 5.86
CA ARG A 174 17.19 0.16 5.10
C ARG A 174 17.61 -1.00 4.22
N ASN A 175 16.70 -1.92 3.94
CA ASN A 175 16.94 -3.01 3.02
C ASN A 175 16.82 -2.54 1.57
N THR A 176 16.85 -3.51 0.65
CA THR A 176 16.70 -3.23 -0.77
C THR A 176 15.26 -2.88 -1.08
N PHE A 177 15.04 -1.60 -1.44
CA PHE A 177 13.79 -1.15 -2.05
C PHE A 177 13.95 -1.03 -3.57
N LYS A 178 13.41 -1.98 -4.32
CA LYS A 178 13.52 -2.05 -5.78
C LYS A 178 12.24 -1.55 -6.46
N ILE A 179 12.39 -0.59 -7.37
CA ILE A 179 11.28 -0.09 -8.20
C ILE A 179 11.59 -0.30 -9.68
N THR A 180 10.75 -1.09 -10.35
CA THR A 180 10.90 -1.39 -11.79
C THR A 180 9.69 -1.03 -12.64
N GLY A 181 8.56 -0.70 -12.01
CA GLY A 181 7.34 -0.30 -12.69
C GLY A 181 6.27 0.21 -11.72
N GLY A 182 5.15 0.67 -12.29
CA GLY A 182 3.97 1.12 -11.54
C GLY A 182 3.95 2.61 -11.20
N ILE A 183 2.86 3.07 -10.60
CA ILE A 183 2.73 4.40 -10.01
C ILE A 183 2.78 4.23 -8.50
N LEU A 184 3.78 4.82 -7.85
CA LEU A 184 3.96 4.76 -6.39
C LEU A 184 3.84 6.16 -5.82
N VAL A 185 3.01 6.31 -4.79
CA VAL A 185 2.84 7.52 -4.01
C VAL A 185 2.96 7.13 -2.54
N GLY A 186 4.07 7.48 -1.90
CA GLY A 186 4.33 7.26 -0.48
C GLY A 186 4.26 8.59 0.26
N MET A 187 3.41 8.71 1.26
CA MET A 187 3.27 9.93 2.08
C MET A 187 3.47 9.59 3.55
N GLY A 188 4.35 10.31 4.24
CA GLY A 188 4.61 10.10 5.67
C GLY A 188 5.50 11.18 6.28
N GLY A 189 6.05 10.90 7.45
CA GLY A 189 7.14 11.65 8.08
C GLY A 189 8.46 11.49 7.36
N ALA A 190 8.75 10.28 6.92
CA ALA A 190 9.92 9.92 6.14
C ALA A 190 9.59 8.90 5.04
N THR A 191 10.62 8.33 4.42
CA THR A 191 10.52 7.21 3.49
C THR A 191 11.86 6.49 3.36
N SER A 192 11.77 5.18 3.19
CA SER A 192 12.87 4.33 2.79
C SER A 192 13.34 4.73 1.39
N THR A 193 14.66 4.82 1.22
CA THR A 193 15.23 5.32 -0.05
C THR A 193 15.29 4.19 -1.08
N PRO A 194 14.67 4.34 -2.27
CA PRO A 194 14.80 3.34 -3.32
C PRO A 194 16.27 3.04 -3.65
N THR A 195 16.59 1.77 -3.85
CA THR A 195 17.94 1.32 -4.16
C THR A 195 18.21 1.54 -5.65
N ALA A 196 19.00 2.57 -5.97
CA ALA A 196 19.24 3.01 -7.34
C ALA A 196 19.87 1.93 -8.24
N SER A 197 20.78 1.10 -7.72
CA SER A 197 21.52 0.09 -8.49
C SER A 197 20.68 -1.08 -8.99
N VAL A 198 19.49 -1.30 -8.43
CA VAL A 198 18.59 -2.39 -8.80
C VAL A 198 17.25 -1.89 -9.37
N SER A 199 17.01 -0.58 -9.32
CA SER A 199 15.80 0.06 -9.83
C SER A 199 15.97 0.47 -11.29
N THR A 200 14.89 0.38 -12.07
CA THR A 200 14.87 0.75 -13.49
C THR A 200 13.85 1.83 -13.81
N GLN A 201 13.01 2.21 -12.83
CA GLN A 201 12.05 3.29 -12.96
C GLN A 201 12.48 4.46 -12.05
N PRO A 202 12.56 5.70 -12.59
CA PRO A 202 12.96 6.85 -11.79
C PRO A 202 11.99 7.14 -10.63
N SER A 203 12.53 7.60 -9.51
CA SER A 203 11.77 8.10 -8.37
C SER A 203 12.28 9.47 -7.91
N VAL A 204 11.42 10.18 -7.18
CA VAL A 204 11.74 11.46 -6.54
C VAL A 204 11.24 11.45 -5.10
N ILE A 205 12.08 11.92 -4.18
CA ILE A 205 11.71 12.23 -2.80
C ILE A 205 11.54 13.74 -2.70
N MET A 206 10.43 14.20 -2.13
CA MET A 206 10.04 15.62 -2.08
C MET A 206 9.52 15.98 -0.69
N SER A 207 9.55 17.29 -0.39
CA SER A 207 8.94 17.83 0.82
C SER A 207 7.41 17.71 0.81
N GLY A 208 6.86 17.84 2.02
CA GLY A 208 5.46 17.64 2.35
C GLY A 208 4.45 18.55 1.66
N GLY A 209 3.18 18.16 1.79
CA GLY A 209 2.02 18.93 1.34
C GLY A 209 0.93 18.97 2.39
N SER A 210 0.01 19.91 2.24
CA SER A 210 -1.12 20.11 3.16
C SER A 210 -2.35 19.31 2.73
N ALA A 211 -3.09 18.77 3.70
CA ALA A 211 -4.37 18.10 3.46
C ALA A 211 -5.32 18.95 2.61
N ASN A 212 -6.21 18.28 1.87
CA ASN A 212 -7.27 18.89 1.08
C ASN A 212 -6.77 19.81 -0.07
N GLN A 213 -5.49 19.77 -0.41
CA GLN A 213 -4.94 20.38 -1.62
C GLN A 213 -4.74 19.32 -2.70
N LEU A 214 -4.82 19.73 -3.96
CA LEU A 214 -4.27 18.93 -5.05
C LEU A 214 -2.76 19.13 -5.09
N LEU A 215 -2.02 18.03 -5.20
CA LEU A 215 -0.65 18.02 -5.68
C LEU A 215 -0.68 17.64 -7.16
N HIS A 216 -0.07 18.45 -8.01
CA HIS A 216 0.06 18.16 -9.43
C HIS A 216 1.52 18.28 -9.87
N ILE A 217 1.98 17.33 -10.67
CA ILE A 217 3.30 17.30 -11.28
C ILE A 217 3.12 17.14 -12.78
N GLU A 218 3.80 17.98 -13.55
CA GLU A 218 3.81 17.94 -15.01
C GLU A 218 5.21 18.17 -15.57
N SER A 219 5.46 17.71 -16.80
CA SER A 219 6.67 18.06 -17.53
C SER A 219 6.69 19.55 -17.92
N ASN A 220 7.83 20.05 -18.38
CA ASN A 220 7.93 21.42 -18.87
C ASN A 220 7.01 21.72 -20.07
N GLU A 221 6.64 20.69 -20.82
CA GLU A 221 5.69 20.74 -21.95
C GLU A 221 4.23 20.67 -21.51
N GLY A 222 3.96 20.56 -20.20
CA GLY A 222 2.61 20.47 -19.63
C GLY A 222 1.98 19.07 -19.68
N ALA A 223 2.78 18.02 -19.88
CA ALA A 223 2.27 16.65 -19.82
C ALA A 223 2.13 16.21 -18.35
N GLU A 224 0.94 15.79 -17.95
CA GLU A 224 0.65 15.32 -16.59
C GLU A 224 1.46 14.07 -16.24
N VAL A 225 2.06 14.10 -15.04
CA VAL A 225 2.86 13.02 -14.45
C VAL A 225 2.20 12.46 -13.19
N LEU A 226 1.67 13.35 -12.34
CA LEU A 226 0.88 13.02 -11.16
C LEU A 226 -0.19 14.08 -10.93
N THR A 227 -1.40 13.66 -10.56
CA THR A 227 -2.41 14.50 -9.92
C THR A 227 -3.02 13.75 -8.75
N LEU A 228 -2.95 14.33 -7.55
CA LEU A 228 -3.30 13.66 -6.31
C LEU A 228 -4.06 14.62 -5.38
N GLN A 229 -5.26 14.25 -4.96
CA GLN A 229 -5.93 14.89 -3.82
C GLN A 229 -5.27 14.41 -2.55
N LEU A 230 -4.61 15.31 -1.82
CA LEU A 230 -3.90 14.98 -0.59
C LEU A 230 -4.90 14.66 0.53
N PRO A 231 -4.92 13.42 1.06
CA PRO A 231 -5.89 13.02 2.07
C PRO A 231 -5.52 13.50 3.48
N LYS A 232 -4.24 13.81 3.70
CA LYS A 232 -3.72 14.36 4.96
C LYS A 232 -2.50 15.24 4.72
N THR A 233 -2.13 16.01 5.74
CA THR A 233 -0.86 16.73 5.75
C THR A 233 0.26 15.74 6.07
N PHE A 234 1.37 15.83 5.35
CA PHE A 234 2.52 14.93 5.50
C PHE A 234 3.82 15.72 5.32
N THR A 235 4.96 15.12 5.68
CA THR A 235 6.29 15.77 5.67
C THR A 235 7.13 15.37 4.46
N THR A 236 6.96 14.13 3.99
CA THR A 236 7.76 13.53 2.92
C THR A 236 6.85 12.83 1.91
N LEU A 237 7.12 13.08 0.63
CA LEU A 237 6.55 12.33 -0.49
C LEU A 237 7.65 11.50 -1.16
N LEU A 238 7.45 10.19 -1.30
CA LEU A 238 8.12 9.39 -2.32
C LEU A 238 7.18 9.24 -3.52
N PHE A 239 7.66 9.58 -4.71
CA PHE A 239 6.90 9.42 -5.94
C PHE A 239 7.72 8.69 -7.01
N SER A 240 7.11 7.68 -7.64
CA SER A 240 7.66 7.03 -8.83
C SER A 240 6.56 6.77 -9.84
N SER A 241 6.89 6.91 -11.13
CA SER A 241 5.94 6.70 -12.23
C SER A 241 6.70 6.40 -13.52
N PRO A 242 6.16 5.59 -14.44
CA PRO A 242 6.76 5.39 -15.77
C PRO A 242 6.82 6.68 -16.59
N LYS A 243 6.08 7.73 -16.18
CA LYS A 243 6.09 9.06 -16.78
C LYS A 243 7.30 9.91 -16.35
N LEU A 244 7.99 9.55 -15.26
CA LEU A 244 9.27 10.16 -14.89
C LEU A 244 10.39 9.64 -15.81
N LYS A 245 11.27 10.55 -16.24
CA LYS A 245 12.41 10.27 -17.13
C LYS A 245 13.66 10.95 -16.59
N THR A 246 14.74 10.20 -16.47
CA THR A 246 16.04 10.76 -16.05
C THR A 246 16.50 11.84 -17.02
N GLY A 247 17.02 12.95 -16.49
CA GLY A 247 17.46 14.12 -17.24
C GLY A 247 16.36 15.14 -17.56
N GLN A 248 15.09 14.85 -17.25
CA GLN A 248 13.99 15.79 -17.46
C GLN A 248 13.65 16.60 -16.21
N SER A 249 13.14 17.82 -16.42
CA SER A 249 12.64 18.71 -15.38
C SER A 249 11.11 18.72 -15.35
N TYR A 250 10.59 18.89 -14.14
CA TYR A 250 9.17 18.84 -13.84
C TYR A 250 8.77 20.04 -12.98
N ARG A 251 7.57 20.55 -13.21
CA ARG A 251 6.95 21.60 -12.40
C ARG A 251 6.00 20.97 -11.40
N VAL A 252 5.94 21.55 -10.21
CA VAL A 252 5.10 21.09 -9.10
C VAL A 252 4.11 22.19 -8.78
N TYR A 253 2.84 21.82 -8.65
CA TYR A 253 1.73 22.70 -8.36
C TYR A 253 0.96 22.23 -7.13
N SER A 254 0.46 23.20 -6.37
CA SER A 254 -0.45 23.01 -5.24
C SER A 254 -1.79 23.68 -5.50
N GLY A 255 -2.89 23.00 -5.15
CA GLY A 255 -4.24 23.48 -5.37
C GLY A 255 -4.67 23.35 -6.83
N GLY A 256 -5.58 24.22 -7.28
CA GLY A 256 -6.24 24.09 -8.58
C GLY A 256 -7.49 23.23 -8.50
N SER A 257 -7.92 22.66 -9.61
CA SER A 257 -9.10 21.79 -9.68
C SER A 257 -8.95 20.72 -10.77
N VAL A 258 -9.75 19.65 -10.69
CA VAL A 258 -9.83 18.63 -11.75
C VAL A 258 -11.26 18.48 -12.21
N ASN A 259 -11.50 18.56 -13.52
CA ASN A 259 -12.80 18.30 -14.12
C ASN A 259 -12.87 16.88 -14.71
N ALA A 260 -14.06 16.27 -14.70
CA ALA A 260 -14.38 14.95 -15.27
C ALA A 260 -13.39 13.83 -14.88
N SER A 261 -13.36 13.46 -13.60
CA SER A 261 -12.31 12.60 -13.04
C SER A 261 -12.77 11.21 -12.60
N THR A 262 -11.89 10.23 -12.78
CA THR A 262 -11.87 8.97 -12.03
C THR A 262 -10.72 8.98 -11.04
N THR A 263 -10.99 8.69 -9.77
CA THR A 263 -9.97 8.66 -8.72
C THR A 263 -9.87 7.29 -8.08
N PHE A 264 -8.65 6.94 -7.68
CA PHE A 264 -8.35 5.83 -6.79
C PHE A 264 -7.84 6.43 -5.48
N ASN A 265 -8.73 6.59 -4.49
CA ASN A 265 -8.43 7.19 -3.18
C ASN A 265 -7.60 8.49 -3.27
N GLY A 266 -8.04 9.41 -4.13
CA GLY A 266 -7.39 10.70 -4.35
C GLY A 266 -6.40 10.73 -5.50
N LEU A 267 -5.83 9.59 -5.93
CA LEU A 267 -5.00 9.52 -7.14
C LEU A 267 -5.89 9.65 -8.37
N TYR A 268 -5.75 10.73 -9.13
CA TYR A 268 -6.49 10.93 -10.37
C TYR A 268 -5.89 10.05 -11.46
N THR A 269 -6.77 9.38 -12.20
CA THR A 269 -6.39 8.45 -13.29
C THR A 269 -6.93 8.91 -14.64
N SER A 270 -7.79 9.93 -14.62
CA SER A 270 -8.30 10.66 -15.77
C SER A 270 -8.78 12.03 -15.30
N GLY A 271 -9.12 12.89 -16.26
CA GLY A 271 -9.60 14.24 -16.04
C GLY A 271 -8.60 15.31 -16.48
N THR A 272 -9.07 16.55 -16.49
CA THR A 272 -8.26 17.70 -16.89
C THR A 272 -7.98 18.56 -15.68
N TYR A 273 -6.70 18.70 -15.34
CA TYR A 273 -6.24 19.61 -14.30
C TYR A 273 -6.32 21.06 -14.77
N THR A 274 -6.87 21.92 -13.93
CA THR A 274 -6.79 23.38 -14.07
C THR A 274 -5.78 23.88 -13.04
N ALA A 275 -4.76 24.56 -13.53
CA ALA A 275 -3.58 24.93 -12.75
C ALA A 275 -3.93 25.71 -11.47
N GLY A 276 -3.36 25.24 -10.36
CA GLY A 276 -3.22 26.00 -9.13
C GLY A 276 -1.95 26.85 -9.14
N THR A 277 -1.33 27.01 -7.97
CA THR A 277 -0.08 27.76 -7.81
C THR A 277 1.10 26.84 -8.04
N GLN A 278 2.05 27.24 -8.89
CA GLN A 278 3.32 26.53 -8.99
C GLN A 278 4.09 26.67 -7.67
N SER A 279 4.26 25.57 -6.95
CA SER A 279 4.90 25.52 -5.64
C SER A 279 6.38 25.13 -5.72
N GLY A 280 6.84 24.62 -6.85
CA GLY A 280 8.24 24.27 -7.06
C GLY A 280 8.54 23.64 -8.41
N SER A 281 9.74 23.06 -8.50
CA SER A 281 10.21 22.28 -9.64
C SER A 281 11.36 21.37 -9.22
N PHE A 282 11.57 20.28 -9.93
CA PHE A 282 12.76 19.43 -9.76
C PHE A 282 13.26 18.93 -11.11
N THR A 283 14.51 18.47 -11.14
CA THR A 283 15.08 17.74 -12.29
C THR A 283 15.39 16.33 -11.83
N ALA A 284 14.85 15.33 -12.53
CA ALA A 284 15.10 13.92 -12.24
C ALA A 284 16.52 13.54 -12.70
N SER A 285 17.57 13.97 -12.01
CA SER A 285 18.96 13.87 -12.46
C SER A 285 19.55 12.46 -12.35
N THR A 286 18.99 11.62 -11.49
CA THR A 286 19.44 10.24 -11.21
C THR A 286 18.25 9.27 -11.19
N MET A 287 18.49 7.97 -10.99
CA MET A 287 17.42 6.98 -10.77
C MET A 287 16.58 7.30 -9.54
N VAL A 288 17.19 7.90 -8.50
CA VAL A 288 16.53 8.30 -7.26
C VAL A 288 16.91 9.74 -6.96
N THR A 289 16.01 10.65 -7.28
CA THR A 289 16.24 12.10 -7.13
C THR A 289 15.77 12.55 -5.75
N ASN A 290 16.62 13.22 -5.00
CA ASN A 290 16.19 13.90 -3.78
C ASN A 290 15.97 15.39 -4.08
N ALA A 291 14.72 15.84 -3.98
CA ALA A 291 14.29 17.21 -4.17
C ALA A 291 13.67 17.81 -2.89
N GLY A 292 13.87 17.16 -1.73
CA GLY A 292 13.31 17.53 -0.43
C GLY A 292 12.89 16.32 0.39
N GLY A 293 12.19 16.56 1.50
CA GLY A 293 11.69 15.52 2.40
C GLY A 293 12.78 14.86 3.25
N ASN A 294 12.38 13.88 4.05
CA ASN A 294 13.25 13.11 4.94
C ASN A 294 13.39 11.67 4.44
N THR A 295 14.59 11.14 4.47
CA THR A 295 14.83 9.70 4.34
C THR A 295 14.86 9.09 5.72
N GLY A 296 14.18 7.97 5.93
CA GLY A 296 14.11 7.34 7.24
C GLY A 296 14.72 5.95 7.23
N ARG A 297 14.00 4.98 7.79
CA ARG A 297 14.49 3.61 7.90
C ARG A 297 14.25 2.92 6.58
#